data_AF-A0A9E6WEN0-F1
#
_entry.id   AF-A0A9E6WEN0-F1
#
_cell.length_a   1.000
_cell.length_b   1.000
_cell.length_c   1.000
_cell.angle_alpha   90.00
_cell.angle_beta   90.00
_cell.angle_gamma   90.00
#
_symmetry.space_group_name_H-M   'P 1'
#
loop_
_entity.id
_entity.type
_entity.pdbx_description
1 polymer ?
#
loop_
_entity_poly.entity_id
_entity_poly.type
_entity_poly.pdbx_seq_one_letter_code
_entity_poly.pdbx_strand_id
1 'polypeptide(L)' 'PILDPTGLGETREAKLASYRIARDQIVARLKDKWGEPTEMV' A
#
# COMPACT_ATOMS: atom_id res chain seq x y z
N PRO A 1 -1.95 -10.97 -4.65
CA PRO A 1 -0.96 -10.83 -3.56
C PRO A 1 -0.71 -9.36 -3.15
N ILE A 2 -0.62 -9.08 -1.84
CA ILE A 2 -0.11 -7.82 -1.26
C ILE A 2 1.26 -8.15 -0.67
N LEU A 3 2.25 -7.30 -0.91
CA LEU A 3 3.59 -7.39 -0.35
C LEU A 3 3.52 -7.14 1.16
N ASP A 4 4.15 -8.00 1.97
CA ASP A 4 4.44 -7.66 3.37
C ASP A 4 5.65 -6.71 3.38
N PRO A 5 5.49 -5.44 3.79
CA PRO A 5 6.59 -4.49 3.84
C PRO A 5 7.50 -4.70 5.06
N THR A 6 7.10 -5.57 6.00
CA THR A 6 7.82 -5.79 7.26
C THR A 6 9.15 -6.47 6.98
N GLY A 7 10.23 -5.92 7.54
CA GLY A 7 11.58 -6.43 7.34
C GLY A 7 12.24 -6.00 6.03
N LEU A 8 11.58 -5.20 5.19
CA LEU A 8 12.18 -4.67 3.95
C LEU A 8 12.84 -3.30 4.17
N GLY A 9 14.12 -3.20 3.77
CA GLY A 9 14.88 -1.96 3.77
C GLY A 9 15.74 -1.75 5.03
N GLU A 10 16.97 -1.28 4.83
CA GLU A 10 17.93 -1.06 5.91
C GLU A 10 17.86 0.37 6.49
N THR A 11 17.55 1.35 5.64
CA THR A 11 17.36 2.76 6.04
C THR A 11 15.89 3.07 6.30
N ARG A 12 15.64 4.21 6.95
CA ARG A 12 14.29 4.71 7.19
C ARG A 12 13.55 4.95 5.87
N GLU A 13 14.24 5.52 4.89
CA GLU A 13 13.72 5.87 3.58
C GLU A 13 13.31 4.62 2.81
N ALA A 14 14.16 3.58 2.84
CA ALA A 14 13.86 2.29 2.22
C ALA A 14 12.64 1.62 2.85
N LYS A 15 12.56 1.61 4.19
CA LYS A 15 11.38 1.08 4.90
C LYS A 15 10.11 1.84 4.50
N LEU A 16 10.16 3.18 4.52
CA LEU A 16 9.01 4.01 4.13
C LEU A 16 8.57 3.76 2.68
N ALA A 17 9.51 3.53 1.76
CA ALA A 17 9.18 3.15 0.39
C ALA A 17 8.43 1.82 0.34
N SER A 18 8.91 0.79 1.05
CA SER A 18 8.25 -0.53 1.14
C SER A 18 6.82 -0.42 1.69
N TYR A 19 6.62 0.33 2.78
CA TYR A 19 5.28 0.54 3.35
C TYR A 19 4.32 1.26 2.38
N ARG A 20 4.82 2.25 1.62
CA ARG A 20 4.01 2.95 0.61
C ARG A 20 3.59 2.01 -0.52
N ILE A 21 4.48 1.13 -0.97
CA ILE A 21 4.14 0.10 -1.98
C ILE A 21 3.01 -0.80 -1.48
N ALA A 22 3.14 -1.32 -0.25
CA ALA A 22 2.10 -2.18 0.33
C ALA A 22 0.76 -1.45 0.48
N ARG A 23 0.78 -0.18 0.93
CA ARG A 23 -0.41 0.68 1.01
C ARG A 23 -1.07 0.84 -0.37
N ASP A 24 -0.30 1.13 -1.41
CA ASP A 24 -0.86 1.37 -2.75
C ASP A 24 -1.47 0.08 -3.33
N GLN A 25 -0.88 -1.09 -3.03
CA GLN A 25 -1.48 -2.39 -3.38
C GLN A 25 -2.78 -2.68 -2.62
N ILE A 26 -2.88 -2.29 -1.35
CA ILE A 26 -4.14 -2.37 -0.58
C ILE A 26 -5.20 -1.49 -1.25
N VAL A 27 -4.87 -0.23 -1.55
CA VAL A 27 -5.80 0.70 -2.21
C VAL A 27 -6.27 0.13 -3.55
N ALA A 28 -5.35 -0.39 -4.37
CA ALA A 28 -5.70 -1.00 -5.65
C ALA A 28 -6.65 -2.20 -5.47
N ARG A 29 -6.41 -3.07 -4.47
CA ARG A 29 -7.29 -4.20 -4.14
C ARG A 29 -8.66 -3.77 -3.66
N LEU A 30 -8.73 -2.69 -2.87
CA LEU A 30 -10.01 -2.14 -2.44
C LEU A 30 -10.80 -1.65 -3.66
N LYS A 31 -10.15 -0.89 -4.55
CA LYS A 31 -10.78 -0.36 -5.76
C LYS A 31 -11.23 -1.45 -6.73
N ASP A 32 -10.41 -2.48 -6.93
CA ASP A 32 -10.74 -3.62 -7.80
C ASP A 32 -11.99 -4.36 -7.32
N LYS A 33 -12.15 -4.51 -6.00
CA LYS A 33 -13.26 -5.27 -5.42
C LYS A 33 -14.53 -4.43 -5.21
N TRP A 34 -14.39 -3.15 -4.87
CA TRP A 34 -15.52 -2.31 -4.44
C TRP A 34 -15.74 -1.07 -5.31
N GLY A 35 -14.89 -0.81 -6.30
CA GLY A 35 -14.93 0.40 -7.11
C GLY A 35 -14.26 1.60 -6.43
N GLU A 36 -14.39 2.76 -7.06
CA GLU A 36 -13.83 4.01 -6.53
C GLU A 36 -14.54 4.47 -5.24
N PRO A 37 -13.86 5.21 -4.34
CA PRO A 37 -14.47 5.78 -3.15
C PRO A 37 -15.68 6.67 -3.50
N THR A 38 -16.75 6.56 -2.71
CA THR A 38 -17.99 7.34 -2.93
C THR A 38 -17.98 8.69 -2.22
N GLU A 39 -17.03 8.92 -1.32
CA GLU A 39 -16.85 10.17 -0.58
C GLU A 39 -15.39 10.57 -0.61
N MET A 40 -15.13 11.85 -0.86
CA MET A 40 -13.80 12.44 -0.81
C MET A 40 -13.78 13.44 0.34
N VAL A 41 -12.91 13.20 1.32
CA VAL A 41 -12.67 14.08 2.48
C VAL A 41 -11.51 15.01 2.23
#